data_AF-A0A523UU05-F1
#
_entry.id   AF-A0A523UU05-F1
#
_cell.length_a   1.000
_cell.length_b   1.000
_cell.length_c   1.000
_cell.angle_alpha   90.00
_cell.angle_beta   90.00
_cell.angle_gamma   90.00
#
_symmetry.space_group_name_H-M   'P 1'
#
loop_
_entity.id
_entity.type
_entity.pdbx_description
1 polymer ?
#
loop_
_entity_poly.entity_id
_entity_poly.type
_entity_poly.pdbx_seq_one_letter_code
_entity_poly.pdbx_strand_id
1 'polypeptide(L)'
;MKVVIVFLLVISASGWPVSNASEEPWEPPPVDRSIEPEKSEVPKETTVLGFVIDTAISAYQFFLSDQQGDVCAFAPSCSQYAQQAIDSCGLILGAIMTADRLQRCNWFTWSYAPRYYRPVLENEKLRLSDPVSNNSPRGSEQRCGLP
;
A
#
# COMPACT_ATOMS: atom_id res chain seq x y z
N MET A 1 30.29 -2.94 6.24
CA MET A 1 30.04 -3.20 7.68
C MET A 1 30.57 -2.11 8.62
N LYS A 2 31.70 -1.46 8.36
CA LYS A 2 32.24 -0.40 9.25
C LYS A 2 31.41 0.91 9.28
N VAL A 3 30.71 1.25 8.20
CA VAL A 3 29.88 2.48 8.09
C VAL A 3 28.58 2.39 8.92
N VAL A 4 28.02 1.19 9.10
CA VAL A 4 26.80 0.97 9.92
C VAL A 4 27.09 1.20 11.41
N ILE A 5 28.29 0.83 11.86
CA ILE A 5 28.71 1.02 13.26
C ILE A 5 28.89 2.51 13.58
N VAL A 6 29.46 3.29 12.66
CA VAL A 6 29.60 4.75 12.84
C VAL A 6 28.22 5.42 12.91
N PHE A 7 27.26 5.00 12.08
CA PHE A 7 25.89 5.54 12.10
C PHE A 7 25.15 5.21 13.41
N LEU A 8 25.27 3.97 13.91
CA LEU A 8 24.67 3.56 15.18
C LEU A 8 25.29 4.27 16.40
N LEU A 9 26.60 4.57 16.35
CA LEU A 9 27.29 5.33 17.40
C LEU A 9 26.91 6.82 17.40
N VAL A 10 26.53 7.39 16.25
CA VAL A 10 26.08 8.79 16.16
C VAL A 10 24.63 8.93 16.66
N ILE A 11 23.76 7.95 16.39
CA ILE A 11 22.37 7.95 16.87
C ILE A 11 22.32 7.81 18.40
N SER A 12 23.17 6.96 19.00
CA SER A 12 23.22 6.81 20.46
C SER A 12 23.81 8.02 21.19
N ALA A 13 24.70 8.79 20.55
CA ALA A 13 25.31 9.99 21.13
C ALA A 13 24.40 11.23 21.09
N SER A 14 23.32 11.22 20.31
CA SER A 14 22.45 12.38 20.09
C SER A 14 21.24 12.43 21.02
N GLY A 15 21.30 11.82 22.22
CA GLY A 15 20.38 12.08 23.34
C GLY A 15 18.94 12.43 22.97
N TRP A 16 18.29 11.59 22.16
CA TRP A 16 16.92 11.87 21.72
C TRP A 16 16.01 11.79 22.96
N PRO A 17 15.22 12.83 23.25
CA PRO A 17 14.26 12.77 24.33
C PRO A 17 13.17 11.78 23.94
N VAL A 18 13.14 10.63 24.61
CA VAL A 18 12.01 9.71 24.59
C VAL A 18 10.86 10.44 25.29
N SER A 19 10.00 11.09 24.51
CA SER A 19 8.74 11.62 25.01
C SER A 19 7.84 10.43 25.36
N ASN A 20 7.46 10.33 26.63
CA ASN A 20 6.46 9.38 27.10
C ASN A 20 5.10 9.74 26.49
N ALA A 21 4.78 9.17 25.33
CA ALA A 21 3.42 9.12 24.84
C ALA A 21 2.67 8.08 25.69
N SER A 22 1.61 8.51 26.37
CA SER A 22 0.72 7.61 27.09
C SER A 22 0.07 6.64 26.09
N GLU A 23 0.31 5.34 26.31
CA GLU A 23 -0.31 4.25 25.54
C GLU A 23 -1.79 4.15 25.92
N GLU A 24 -2.65 4.91 25.24
CA GLU A 24 -4.10 4.64 25.24
C GLU A 24 -4.32 3.31 24.49
N PRO A 25 -4.97 2.29 25.09
CA PRO A 25 -5.28 1.05 24.40
C PRO A 25 -6.14 1.31 23.16
N TRP A 26 -5.65 0.94 21.99
CA TRP A 26 -6.40 1.08 20.74
C TRP A 26 -7.66 0.22 20.77
N GLU A 27 -8.82 0.84 20.56
CA GLU A 27 -10.08 0.17 20.22
C GLU A 27 -10.37 0.36 18.73
N PRO A 28 -10.67 -0.71 17.97
CA PRO A 28 -10.99 -0.59 16.55
C PRO A 28 -12.26 0.24 16.33
N PRO A 29 -12.29 1.13 15.33
CA PRO A 29 -13.53 1.80 14.93
C PRO A 29 -14.55 0.77 14.41
N PRO A 30 -15.86 1.01 14.60
CA PRO A 30 -16.92 0.11 14.13
C PRO A 30 -16.88 -0.07 12.61
N VAL A 31 -17.09 -1.31 12.16
CA VAL A 31 -17.04 -1.70 10.73
C VAL A 31 -18.33 -1.27 10.02
N ASP A 32 -18.21 -0.30 9.10
CA ASP A 32 -19.30 0.07 8.20
C ASP A 32 -19.44 -0.97 7.08
N ARG A 33 -20.59 -1.64 7.05
CA ARG A 33 -20.93 -2.71 6.09
C ARG A 33 -21.73 -2.19 4.89
N SER A 34 -21.99 -0.89 4.79
CA SER A 34 -22.82 -0.30 3.72
C SER A 34 -22.04 0.05 2.44
N ILE A 35 -20.72 -0.13 2.44
CA ILE A 35 -19.86 0.23 1.30
C ILE A 35 -19.83 -0.91 0.28
N GLU A 36 -20.63 -0.80 -0.78
CA GLU A 36 -20.50 -1.64 -1.97
C GLU A 36 -19.41 -1.07 -2.91
N PRO A 37 -18.52 -1.89 -3.49
CA PRO A 37 -17.42 -1.40 -4.33
C PRO A 37 -17.93 -0.86 -5.67
N GLU A 38 -17.98 0.46 -5.82
CA GLU A 38 -18.36 1.12 -7.07
C GLU A 38 -17.25 0.99 -8.13
N LYS A 39 -17.49 0.13 -9.11
CA LYS A 39 -16.62 -0.18 -10.25
C LYS A 39 -16.76 0.90 -11.33
N SER A 40 -15.79 1.80 -11.49
CA SER A 40 -15.78 2.72 -12.64
C SER A 40 -14.97 2.21 -13.81
N GLU A 41 -15.58 2.28 -14.98
CA GLU A 41 -14.94 2.08 -16.27
C GLU A 41 -14.21 3.38 -16.66
N VAL A 42 -12.87 3.35 -16.72
CA VAL A 42 -12.04 4.48 -17.16
C VAL A 42 -11.81 4.36 -18.68
N PRO A 43 -12.10 5.40 -19.49
CA PRO A 43 -11.87 5.36 -20.94
C PRO A 43 -10.37 5.33 -21.24
N LYS A 44 -9.88 4.26 -21.88
CA LYS A 44 -8.49 4.14 -22.32
C LYS A 44 -8.31 4.83 -23.67
N GLU A 45 -7.76 6.04 -23.68
CA GLU A 45 -7.21 6.67 -24.89
C GLU A 45 -5.96 5.91 -25.34
N THR A 46 -6.06 5.13 -26.42
CA THR A 46 -4.98 4.24 -26.92
C THR A 46 -3.87 5.03 -27.60
N THR A 47 -3.04 5.70 -26.81
CA THR A 47 -1.80 6.31 -27.28
C THR A 47 -0.68 5.27 -27.31
N VAL A 48 0.24 5.32 -28.28
CA VAL A 48 1.42 4.43 -28.39
C VAL A 48 2.22 4.41 -27.09
N LEU A 49 2.28 5.56 -26.39
CA LEU A 49 2.88 5.69 -25.07
C LEU A 49 2.15 4.85 -24.01
N GLY A 50 0.82 4.81 -24.05
CA GLY A 50 0.00 3.98 -23.16
C GLY A 50 0.29 2.49 -23.37
N PHE A 51 0.45 2.06 -24.61
CA PHE A 51 0.81 0.66 -24.91
C PHE A 51 2.21 0.29 -24.44
N VAL A 52 3.19 1.18 -24.60
CA VAL A 52 4.57 0.96 -24.11
C VAL A 52 4.59 0.87 -22.58
N ILE A 53 3.85 1.74 -21.89
CA ILE A 53 3.74 1.75 -20.43
C ILE A 53 3.01 0.49 -19.95
N ASP A 54 1.88 0.13 -20.56
CA ASP A 54 1.10 -1.07 -20.23
C ASP A 54 1.91 -2.36 -20.44
N THR A 55 2.70 -2.42 -21.51
CA THR A 55 3.58 -3.57 -21.81
C THR A 55 4.76 -3.64 -20.84
N ALA A 56 5.38 -2.51 -20.48
CA ALA A 56 6.46 -2.48 -19.50
C ALA A 56 5.97 -2.88 -18.10
N ILE A 57 4.79 -2.42 -17.71
CA ILE A 57 4.13 -2.78 -16.45
C ILE A 57 3.74 -4.26 -16.46
N SER A 58 3.16 -4.77 -17.54
CA SER A 58 2.79 -6.19 -17.68
C SER A 58 4.00 -7.10 -17.67
N ALA A 59 5.11 -6.70 -18.30
CA ALA A 59 6.37 -7.44 -18.26
C ALA A 59 6.95 -7.46 -16.84
N TYR A 60 7.00 -6.31 -16.15
CA TYR A 60 7.40 -6.25 -14.73
C TYR A 60 6.52 -7.15 -13.86
N GLN A 61 5.20 -7.09 -14.03
CA GLN A 61 4.26 -7.95 -13.29
C GLN A 61 4.50 -9.43 -13.59
N PHE A 62 4.73 -9.82 -14.84
CA PHE A 62 5.04 -11.21 -15.21
C PHE A 62 6.37 -11.69 -14.60
N PHE A 63 7.41 -10.87 -14.62
CA PHE A 63 8.73 -11.22 -14.06
C PHE A 63 8.75 -11.27 -12.52
N LEU A 64 7.90 -10.50 -11.83
CA LEU A 64 7.79 -10.55 -10.37
C LEU A 64 6.71 -11.53 -9.86
N SER A 65 5.67 -11.80 -10.66
CA SER A 65 4.55 -12.66 -10.26
C SER A 65 4.96 -14.10 -9.99
N ASP A 66 6.03 -14.60 -10.61
CA ASP A 66 6.51 -15.97 -10.38
C ASP A 66 7.23 -16.13 -9.03
N GLN A 67 7.69 -15.03 -8.41
CA GLN A 67 8.37 -15.05 -7.11
C GLN A 67 7.47 -14.65 -5.93
N GLN A 68 6.26 -14.14 -6.17
CA GLN A 68 5.34 -13.74 -5.11
C GLN A 68 4.17 -14.70 -5.05
N GLY A 69 4.36 -15.80 -4.32
CA GLY A 69 3.24 -16.58 -3.77
C GLY A 69 2.35 -15.71 -2.86
N ASP A 70 1.49 -16.37 -2.08
CA ASP A 70 0.45 -15.71 -1.28
C ASP A 70 0.98 -15.05 0.02
N VAL A 71 1.99 -14.18 -0.13
CA VAL A 71 2.79 -13.57 0.94
C VAL A 71 2.24 -12.20 1.37
N CYS A 72 1.39 -11.60 0.54
CA CYS A 72 0.87 -10.26 0.82
C CYS A 72 -0.04 -10.27 2.04
N ALA A 73 0.32 -9.54 3.10
CA ALA A 73 -0.50 -9.40 4.29
C ALA A 73 -1.78 -8.57 4.04
N PHE A 74 -1.78 -7.73 3.01
CA PHE A 74 -2.88 -6.81 2.70
C PHE A 74 -3.83 -7.32 1.60
N ALA A 75 -5.06 -6.81 1.66
CA ALA A 75 -6.13 -6.96 0.68
C ALA A 75 -6.56 -5.57 0.18
N PRO A 76 -6.56 -5.29 -1.14
CA PRO A 76 -6.12 -6.18 -2.23
C PRO A 76 -4.60 -6.47 -2.16
N SER A 77 -4.12 -7.41 -2.97
CA SER A 77 -2.69 -7.72 -3.02
C SER A 77 -1.88 -6.48 -3.43
N CYS A 78 -0.60 -6.39 -3.06
CA CYS A 78 0.25 -5.25 -3.43
C CYS A 78 0.33 -5.02 -4.94
N SER A 79 0.26 -6.07 -5.77
CA SER A 79 0.23 -5.94 -7.23
C SER A 79 -1.10 -5.39 -7.74
N GLN A 80 -2.23 -5.85 -7.20
CA GLN A 80 -3.55 -5.30 -7.51
C GLN A 80 -3.68 -3.85 -7.03
N TYR A 81 -3.16 -3.54 -5.84
CA TYR A 81 -3.08 -2.17 -5.34
C TYR A 81 -2.26 -1.28 -6.28
N ALA A 82 -1.13 -1.78 -6.80
CA ALA A 82 -0.30 -1.03 -7.73
C ALA A 82 -1.03 -0.66 -9.01
N GLN A 83 -1.76 -1.63 -9.59
CA GLN A 83 -2.61 -1.40 -10.76
C GLN A 83 -3.66 -0.32 -10.45
N GLN A 84 -4.42 -0.49 -9.36
CA GLN A 84 -5.46 0.46 -8.96
C GLN A 84 -4.90 1.86 -8.67
N ALA A 85 -3.71 1.95 -8.07
CA ALA A 85 -3.08 3.22 -7.72
C ALA A 85 -2.55 3.96 -8.95
N ILE A 86 -2.04 3.24 -9.94
CA ILE A 86 -1.61 3.83 -11.23
C ILE A 86 -2.83 4.27 -12.04
N ASP A 87 -3.87 3.43 -12.11
CA ASP A 87 -5.09 3.72 -12.88
C ASP A 87 -5.85 4.93 -12.33
N SER A 88 -5.82 5.12 -11.01
CA SER A 88 -6.45 6.28 -10.37
C SER A 88 -5.48 7.47 -10.25
N CYS A 89 -4.36 7.32 -9.56
CA CYS A 89 -3.49 8.44 -9.22
C CYS A 89 -2.45 8.79 -10.29
N GLY A 90 -2.44 8.07 -11.41
CA GLY A 90 -1.46 8.22 -12.47
C GLY A 90 -0.13 7.56 -12.12
N LEU A 91 0.76 7.43 -13.12
CA LEU A 91 1.96 6.61 -13.01
C LEU A 91 2.88 7.02 -11.86
N ILE A 92 3.16 8.32 -11.69
CA ILE A 92 4.14 8.80 -10.71
C ILE A 92 3.60 8.65 -9.29
N LEU A 93 2.41 9.18 -9.02
CA LEU A 93 1.82 9.15 -7.68
C LEU A 93 1.40 7.72 -7.30
N GLY A 94 0.84 6.96 -8.24
CA GLY A 94 0.54 5.54 -8.06
C GLY A 94 1.79 4.71 -7.75
N ALA A 95 2.93 4.98 -8.39
CA ALA A 95 4.20 4.33 -8.07
C ALA A 95 4.69 4.68 -6.66
N ILE A 96 4.59 5.93 -6.23
CA ILE A 96 4.96 6.36 -4.87
C ILE A 96 4.08 5.67 -3.82
N MET A 97 2.76 5.66 -4.03
CA MET A 97 1.81 5.00 -3.13
C MET A 97 2.05 3.49 -3.04
N THR A 98 2.42 2.87 -4.16
CA THR A 98 2.77 1.45 -4.22
C THR A 98 4.06 1.16 -3.47
N ALA A 99 5.09 1.98 -3.65
CA ALA A 99 6.37 1.81 -2.97
C ALA A 99 6.22 1.89 -1.43
N ASP A 100 5.45 2.87 -0.95
CA ASP A 100 5.12 3.01 0.47
C ASP A 100 4.40 1.76 1.03
N ARG A 101 3.43 1.21 0.30
CA ARG A 101 2.74 -0.02 0.70
C ARG A 101 3.69 -1.23 0.71
N LEU A 102 4.59 -1.35 -0.26
CA LEU A 102 5.56 -2.45 -0.32
C LEU A 102 6.49 -2.45 0.90
N GLN A 103 6.91 -1.28 1.39
CA GLN A 103 7.72 -1.17 2.60
C GLN A 103 7.00 -1.70 3.85
N ARG A 104 5.68 -1.47 3.93
CA ARG A 104 4.82 -1.96 5.02
C ARG A 104 4.44 -3.43 4.87
N CYS A 105 4.42 -3.98 3.66
CA CYS A 105 4.03 -5.35 3.36
C CYS A 105 5.21 -6.32 3.51
N ASN A 106 5.37 -6.87 4.71
CA ASN A 106 6.40 -7.85 5.02
C ASN A 106 5.89 -8.85 6.08
N TRP A 107 6.74 -9.77 6.55
CA TRP A 107 6.32 -10.78 7.52
C TRP A 107 5.91 -10.19 8.89
N PHE A 108 6.50 -9.05 9.27
CA PHE A 108 6.26 -8.40 10.56
C PHE A 108 4.96 -7.62 10.59
N THR A 109 4.33 -7.37 9.43
CA THR A 109 3.05 -6.66 9.30
C THR A 109 1.99 -7.20 10.25
N TRP A 110 1.88 -8.52 10.39
CA TRP A 110 0.86 -9.13 11.25
C TRP A 110 1.02 -8.81 12.74
N SER A 111 2.20 -8.39 13.19
CA SER A 111 2.44 -8.05 14.59
C SER A 111 1.91 -6.66 14.99
N TYR A 112 1.89 -5.70 14.07
CA TYR A 112 1.53 -4.30 14.38
C TYR A 112 0.32 -3.80 13.59
N ALA A 113 0.16 -4.24 12.34
CA ALA A 113 -0.83 -3.69 11.43
C ALA A 113 -2.29 -4.04 11.78
N PRO A 114 -2.64 -5.15 12.47
CA PRO A 114 -4.03 -5.36 12.92
C PRO A 114 -4.57 -4.26 13.85
N ARG A 115 -3.70 -3.42 14.45
CA ARG A 115 -4.09 -2.24 15.23
C ARG A 115 -4.41 -1.01 14.38
N TYR A 116 -4.11 -1.03 13.08
CA TYR A 116 -4.30 0.12 12.20
C TYR A 116 -5.21 -0.22 11.01
N TYR A 117 -5.20 -1.48 10.59
CA TYR A 117 -5.91 -1.97 9.43
C TYR A 117 -6.96 -2.99 9.86
N ARG A 118 -8.11 -2.93 9.20
CA ARG A 118 -9.22 -3.83 9.47
C ARG A 118 -8.90 -5.23 8.91
N PRO A 119 -9.00 -6.31 9.71
CA PRO A 119 -8.88 -7.66 9.19
C PRO A 119 -10.08 -8.03 8.31
N VAL A 120 -9.80 -8.70 7.20
CA VAL A 120 -10.77 -9.21 6.22
C VAL A 120 -10.43 -10.64 5.84
N LEU A 121 -11.46 -11.43 5.52
CA LEU A 121 -11.29 -12.77 4.99
C LEU A 121 -11.39 -12.69 3.46
N GLU A 122 -10.30 -13.01 2.77
CA GLU A 122 -10.25 -13.07 1.31
C GLU A 122 -9.77 -14.47 0.90
N ASN A 123 -10.60 -15.21 0.17
CA ASN A 123 -10.35 -16.61 -0.22
C ASN A 123 -9.97 -17.50 0.99
N GLU A 124 -10.77 -17.41 2.06
CA GLU A 124 -10.55 -18.14 3.33
C GLU A 124 -9.24 -17.79 4.08
N LYS A 125 -8.49 -16.78 3.60
CA LYS A 125 -7.27 -16.30 4.24
C LYS A 125 -7.51 -14.96 4.90
N LEU A 126 -6.96 -14.80 6.11
CA LEU A 126 -7.01 -13.55 6.84
C LEU A 126 -6.01 -12.55 6.24
N ARG A 127 -6.49 -11.37 5.88
CA ARG A 127 -5.72 -10.26 5.29
C ARG A 127 -6.09 -8.95 5.98
N LEU A 128 -5.29 -7.92 5.76
CA LEU A 128 -5.52 -6.57 6.26
C LEU A 128 -6.03 -5.67 5.14
N SER A 129 -7.19 -5.05 5.33
CA SER A 129 -7.78 -4.18 4.32
C SER A 129 -7.00 -2.87 4.24
N ASP A 130 -6.48 -2.56 3.05
CA ASP A 130 -5.86 -1.27 2.73
C ASP A 130 -6.19 -0.93 1.27
N PRO A 131 -7.30 -0.23 0.99
CA PRO A 131 -7.64 0.19 -0.37
C PRO A 131 -6.85 1.42 -0.81
N VAL A 132 -6.71 1.65 -2.11
CA VAL A 132 -6.02 2.84 -2.67
C VAL A 132 -6.62 4.15 -2.16
N SER A 133 -7.93 4.18 -1.94
CA SER A 133 -8.64 5.34 -1.39
C SER A 133 -8.11 5.81 -0.04
N ASN A 134 -7.51 4.90 0.75
CA ASN A 134 -6.97 5.22 2.08
C ASN A 134 -5.69 6.07 2.02
N ASN A 135 -4.96 6.00 0.91
CA ASN A 135 -3.73 6.75 0.66
C ASN A 135 -3.92 7.85 -0.40
N SER A 136 -5.14 8.08 -0.90
CA SER A 136 -5.41 9.08 -1.93
C SER A 136 -5.24 10.50 -1.37
N PRO A 137 -4.42 11.36 -1.98
CA PRO A 137 -4.25 12.75 -1.51
C PRO A 137 -5.50 13.61 -1.67
N ARG A 138 -6.54 13.14 -2.38
CA ARG A 138 -7.85 13.82 -2.47
C ARG A 138 -8.88 13.26 -1.48
N GLY A 139 -8.47 12.40 -0.55
CA GLY A 139 -9.36 11.75 0.41
C GLY A 139 -10.16 10.58 -0.18
N SER A 140 -11.02 9.98 0.65
CA SER A 140 -11.80 8.78 0.34
C SER A 140 -12.89 8.97 -0.73
N GLU A 141 -13.22 10.22 -1.05
CA GLU A 141 -14.45 10.57 -1.79
C GLU A 141 -14.22 10.85 -3.28
N GLN A 142 -12.96 11.00 -3.70
CA GLN A 142 -12.62 11.23 -5.10
C GLN A 142 -11.60 10.20 -5.55
N ARG A 143 -11.99 9.38 -6.54
CA ARG A 143 -10.99 8.67 -7.37
C ARG A 143 -9.98 9.72 -7.77
N CYS A 144 -8.70 9.47 -7.48
CA CYS A 144 -7.68 10.20 -8.19
C CYS A 144 -8.03 10.04 -9.68
N GLY A 145 -8.32 11.17 -10.30
CA GLY A 145 -8.92 11.26 -11.60
C GLY A 145 -8.76 12.73 -11.91
N LEU A 146 -7.89 13.02 -12.86
CA LEU A 146 -7.81 14.35 -13.42
C LEU A 146 -9.21 14.72 -13.96
N PRO A 147 -9.71 15.95 -13.75
CA PRO A 147 -10.77 16.45 -14.61
C PRO A 147 -10.31 16.46 -16.08
#